data_AF-A0A4Q1AVW1-F1
#
_entry.id   AF-A0A4Q1AVW1-F1
#
_cell.length_a   1.000
_cell.length_b   1.000
_cell.length_c   1.000
_cell.angle_alpha   90.00
_cell.angle_beta   90.00
_cell.angle_gamma   90.00
#
_symmetry.space_group_name_H-M   'P 1'
#
loop_
_entity.id
_entity.type
_entity.pdbx_description
1 polymer ?
#
loop_
_entity_poly.entity_id
_entity_poly.type
_entity_poly.pdbx_seq_one_letter_code
_entity_poly.pdbx_strand_id
1 'polypeptide(L)'
;MNSYEKSPLYLLVIGLLAALFFSATFVINRAISLEGGHWYWTASLRFFYTVLFLALGFIFFKGFDYFKKILKDYINRFWFYTISGIIGFGFFYSILFLYARSIATSSSKLVIVDASQSGEVFFALIAEMIFLSALAPSVTSLFGIFLTIFGLILLVKFGK
;
A
#
# COMPACT_ATOMS: atom_id res chain seq x y z
N MET A 1 -0.33 18.00 -15.51
CA MET A 1 -0.98 17.96 -14.19
C MET A 1 -2.13 18.93 -14.23
N ASN A 2 -3.35 18.44 -14.11
CA ASN A 2 -4.54 19.30 -14.11
C ASN A 2 -4.58 20.13 -12.81
N SER A 3 -5.20 21.32 -12.81
CA SER A 3 -5.14 22.23 -11.66
C SER A 3 -5.75 21.65 -10.38
N TYR A 4 -6.73 20.74 -10.50
CA TYR A 4 -7.36 20.06 -9.36
C TYR A 4 -6.45 19.04 -8.67
N GLU A 5 -5.46 18.46 -9.35
CA GLU A 5 -4.52 17.48 -8.77
C GLU A 5 -3.60 18.11 -7.71
N LYS A 6 -3.51 19.45 -7.69
CA LYS A 6 -2.77 20.21 -6.67
C LYS A 6 -3.64 20.61 -5.47
N SER A 7 -4.95 20.38 -5.52
CA SER A 7 -5.86 20.76 -4.44
C SER A 7 -5.73 19.79 -3.26
N PRO A 8 -5.42 20.27 -2.04
CA PRO A 8 -5.35 19.41 -0.85
C PRO A 8 -6.65 18.65 -0.59
N LEU A 9 -7.80 19.26 -0.88
CA LEU A 9 -9.11 18.63 -0.71
C LEU A 9 -9.29 17.44 -1.66
N TYR A 10 -8.84 17.58 -2.91
CA TYR A 10 -8.90 16.48 -3.88
C TYR A 10 -8.06 15.29 -3.42
N LEU A 11 -6.83 15.53 -2.96
CA LEU A 11 -5.94 14.50 -2.41
C LEU A 11 -6.52 13.82 -1.16
N LEU A 12 -7.20 14.58 -0.31
CA LEU A 12 -7.86 14.05 0.88
C LEU A 12 -9.05 13.16 0.52
N VAL A 13 -9.89 13.58 -0.43
CA VAL A 13 -11.05 12.78 -0.88
C VAL A 13 -10.61 11.47 -1.52
N ILE A 14 -9.62 11.49 -2.42
CA ILE A 14 -9.11 10.24 -3.02
C ILE A 14 -8.46 9.33 -1.97
N GLY A 15 -7.78 9.90 -0.96
CA GLY A 15 -7.21 9.14 0.16
C GLY A 15 -8.28 8.49 1.04
N LEU A 16 -9.36 9.20 1.37
CA LEU A 16 -10.50 8.65 2.11
C LEU A 16 -11.20 7.55 1.32
N LEU A 17 -11.41 7.74 0.02
CA LEU A 17 -11.97 6.69 -0.85
C LEU A 17 -11.07 5.46 -0.89
N ALA A 18 -9.75 5.64 -1.02
CA ALA A 18 -8.79 4.54 -0.98
C ALA A 18 -8.85 3.78 0.36
N ALA A 19 -8.88 4.50 1.49
CA ALA A 19 -9.01 3.90 2.82
C ALA A 19 -10.35 3.15 3.00
N LEU A 20 -11.44 3.67 2.44
CA LEU A 20 -12.74 3.01 2.45
C LEU A 20 -12.71 1.69 1.68
N PHE A 21 -12.19 1.69 0.45
CA PHE A 21 -12.07 0.45 -0.34
C PHE A 21 -11.10 -0.55 0.31
N PHE A 22 -10.00 -0.07 0.88
CA PHE A 22 -9.07 -0.90 1.63
C PHE A 22 -9.75 -1.55 2.84
N SER A 23 -10.49 -0.78 3.64
CA SER A 23 -11.23 -1.30 4.79
C SER A 23 -12.32 -2.31 4.38
N ALA A 24 -13.08 -2.03 3.31
CA ALA A 24 -14.11 -2.92 2.80
C ALA A 24 -13.56 -4.30 2.41
N THR A 25 -12.32 -4.36 1.90
CA THR A 25 -11.69 -5.66 1.56
C THR A 25 -11.48 -6.55 2.78
N PHE A 26 -11.26 -6.00 3.98
CA PHE A 26 -11.15 -6.81 5.21
C PHE A 26 -12.49 -7.44 5.59
N VAL A 27 -13.57 -6.67 5.50
CA VAL A 27 -14.93 -7.17 5.80
C VAL A 27 -15.29 -8.29 4.84
N ILE A 28 -15.04 -8.10 3.54
CA ILE A 28 -15.31 -9.10 2.51
C ILE A 28 -14.41 -10.34 2.70
N ASN A 29 -13.11 -10.16 2.93
CA ASN A 29 -12.20 -11.28 3.18
C ASN A 29 -12.60 -12.08 4.42
N ARG A 30 -13.11 -11.42 5.46
CA ARG A 30 -13.64 -12.08 6.65
C ARG A 30 -14.91 -12.86 6.33
N ALA A 31 -15.85 -12.29 5.57
CA ALA A 31 -17.08 -12.97 5.16
C ALA A 31 -16.76 -14.24 4.37
N ILE A 32 -15.89 -14.16 3.35
CA ILE A 32 -15.46 -15.31 2.54
C ILE A 32 -14.80 -16.38 3.42
N SER A 33 -13.95 -15.98 4.37
CA SER A 33 -13.31 -16.91 5.29
C SER A 33 -14.30 -17.63 6.21
N LEU A 34 -15.39 -16.98 6.62
CA LEU A 34 -16.43 -17.57 7.47
C LEU A 34 -17.30 -18.57 6.72
N GLU A 35 -17.48 -18.38 5.40
CA GLU A 35 -18.18 -19.30 4.51
C GLU A 35 -17.33 -20.52 4.08
N GLY A 36 -16.11 -20.66 4.62
CA GLY A 36 -15.19 -21.76 4.28
C GLY A 36 -14.35 -21.50 3.03
N GLY A 37 -14.37 -20.28 2.49
CA GLY A 37 -13.54 -19.89 1.36
C GLY A 37 -12.05 -19.96 1.70
N HIS A 38 -11.27 -20.62 0.85
CA HIS A 38 -9.86 -20.83 1.13
C HIS A 38 -9.02 -19.57 0.89
N TRP A 39 -8.12 -19.27 1.83
CA TRP A 39 -7.30 -18.04 1.80
C TRP A 39 -6.41 -17.89 0.56
N TYR A 40 -6.01 -18.98 -0.11
CA TYR A 40 -5.17 -18.91 -1.31
C TYR A 40 -5.94 -18.30 -2.49
N TRP A 41 -7.26 -18.50 -2.56
CA TRP A 41 -8.10 -17.91 -3.61
C TRP A 41 -8.22 -16.41 -3.40
N THR A 42 -8.57 -15.97 -2.18
CA THR A 42 -8.71 -14.55 -1.88
C THR A 42 -7.37 -13.82 -2.03
N ALA A 43 -6.26 -14.43 -1.62
CA ALA A 43 -4.93 -13.87 -1.80
C ALA A 43 -4.54 -13.74 -3.29
N SER A 44 -4.73 -14.79 -4.08
CA SER A 44 -4.37 -14.82 -5.51
C SER A 44 -5.23 -13.85 -6.33
N LEU A 45 -6.54 -13.85 -6.09
CA LEU A 45 -7.48 -12.99 -6.81
C LEU A 45 -7.20 -11.52 -6.55
N ARG A 46 -6.78 -11.14 -5.33
CA ARG A 46 -6.38 -9.77 -5.02
C ARG A 46 -5.27 -9.26 -5.94
N PHE A 47 -4.20 -10.04 -6.11
CA PHE A 47 -3.10 -9.64 -6.98
C PHE A 47 -3.53 -9.60 -8.45
N PHE A 48 -4.33 -10.57 -8.89
CA PHE A 48 -4.89 -10.58 -10.24
C PHE A 48 -5.75 -9.34 -10.53
N TYR A 49 -6.69 -9.00 -9.64
CA TYR A 49 -7.55 -7.83 -9.79
C TYR A 49 -6.75 -6.53 -9.70
N THR A 50 -5.72 -6.44 -8.87
CA THR A 50 -4.83 -5.26 -8.84
C THR A 50 -4.19 -5.01 -10.19
N VAL A 51 -3.63 -6.04 -10.82
CA VAL A 51 -3.03 -5.92 -12.17
C VAL A 51 -4.09 -5.50 -13.19
N LEU A 52 -5.29 -6.09 -13.13
CA LEU A 52 -6.40 -5.74 -14.01
C LEU A 52 -6.83 -4.27 -13.84
N PHE A 53 -7.04 -3.80 -12.60
CA PHE A 53 -7.46 -2.42 -12.33
C PHE A 53 -6.37 -1.41 -12.69
N LEU A 54 -5.08 -1.74 -12.48
CA LEU A 54 -3.99 -0.90 -12.93
C LEU A 54 -3.92 -0.82 -14.46
N ALA A 55 -4.08 -1.94 -15.16
CA ALA A 55 -4.10 -1.96 -16.62
C ALA A 55 -5.26 -1.12 -17.17
N LEU A 56 -6.48 -1.34 -16.68
CA LEU A 56 -7.64 -0.54 -17.05
C LEU A 56 -7.44 0.93 -16.70
N GLY A 57 -6.96 1.24 -15.49
CA GLY A 57 -6.69 2.61 -15.05
C GLY A 57 -5.68 3.33 -15.95
N PHE A 58 -4.56 2.69 -16.30
CA PHE A 58 -3.60 3.29 -17.22
C PHE A 58 -4.20 3.53 -18.61
N ILE A 59 -4.98 2.57 -19.14
CA ILE A 59 -5.62 2.71 -20.45
C ILE A 59 -6.64 3.85 -20.44
N PHE A 60 -7.53 3.91 -19.43
CA PHE A 60 -8.57 4.92 -19.34
C PHE A 60 -8.02 6.32 -19.04
N PHE A 61 -7.05 6.47 -18.14
CA PHE A 61 -6.57 7.78 -17.69
C PHE A 61 -5.37 8.30 -18.48
N LYS A 62 -4.54 7.42 -19.07
CA LYS A 62 -3.29 7.79 -19.78
C LYS A 62 -3.24 7.30 -21.24
N GLY A 63 -4.18 6.46 -21.67
CA GLY A 63 -4.27 5.94 -23.02
C GLY A 63 -3.50 4.63 -23.26
N PHE A 64 -3.85 3.93 -24.33
CA PHE A 64 -3.30 2.60 -24.66
C PHE A 64 -1.80 2.64 -25.00
N ASP A 65 -1.30 3.71 -25.61
CA ASP A 65 0.12 3.85 -25.94
C ASP A 65 0.99 4.02 -24.69
N TYR A 66 0.48 4.69 -23.66
CA TYR A 66 1.16 4.77 -22.37
C TYR A 66 1.24 3.39 -21.70
N PHE A 67 0.13 2.65 -21.70
CA PHE A 67 0.11 1.28 -21.18
C PHE A 67 1.13 0.37 -21.89
N LYS A 68 1.21 0.42 -23.23
CA LYS A 68 2.23 -0.31 -24.00
C LYS A 68 3.66 0.06 -23.58
N LYS A 69 3.94 1.35 -23.34
CA LYS A 69 5.25 1.80 -22.88
C LYS A 69 5.61 1.18 -21.54
N ILE A 70 4.69 1.21 -20.57
CA ILE A 70 4.90 0.58 -19.25
C ILE A 70 5.14 -0.92 -19.38
N LEU A 71 4.33 -1.62 -20.19
CA LEU A 71 4.50 -3.05 -20.39
C LEU A 71 5.85 -3.39 -21.05
N LYS A 72 6.25 -2.63 -22.07
CA LYS A 72 7.55 -2.79 -22.72
C LYS A 72 8.70 -2.51 -21.75
N ASP A 73 8.57 -1.49 -20.90
CA ASP A 73 9.57 -1.18 -19.88
C ASP A 73 9.73 -2.30 -18.86
N TYR A 74 8.62 -2.82 -18.37
CA TYR A 74 8.59 -3.94 -17.44
C TYR A 74 9.23 -5.19 -18.06
N ILE A 75 8.91 -5.53 -19.31
CA ILE A 75 9.49 -6.69 -20.01
C ILE A 75 11.00 -6.50 -20.21
N ASN A 76 11.44 -5.32 -20.64
CA ASN A 76 12.86 -5.04 -20.85
C ASN A 76 13.70 -5.16 -19.56
N ARG A 77 13.10 -4.83 -18.42
CA ARG A 77 13.72 -4.88 -17.08
C ARG A 77 13.06 -5.95 -16.20
N PHE A 78 12.57 -7.02 -16.80
CA PHE A 78 11.76 -8.03 -16.12
C PHE A 78 12.45 -8.59 -14.87
N TRP A 79 13.72 -8.97 -15.02
CA TRP A 79 14.50 -9.52 -13.92
C TRP A 79 14.70 -8.52 -12.78
N PHE A 80 14.98 -7.25 -13.12
CA PHE A 80 15.16 -6.22 -12.11
C PHE A 80 13.89 -6.00 -11.29
N TYR A 81 12.75 -5.78 -11.94
CA TYR A 81 11.49 -5.53 -11.24
C TYR A 81 10.98 -6.75 -10.47
N THR A 82 11.12 -7.96 -11.04
CA THR A 82 10.67 -9.19 -10.39
C THR A 82 11.55 -9.54 -9.19
N ILE A 83 12.88 -9.47 -9.32
CA ILE A 83 13.79 -9.82 -8.23
C ILE A 83 13.70 -8.79 -7.10
N SER A 84 13.71 -7.49 -7.41
CA SER A 84 13.59 -6.45 -6.38
C SER A 84 12.24 -6.55 -5.64
N GLY A 85 11.15 -6.80 -6.36
CA GLY A 85 9.82 -7.04 -5.78
C GLY A 85 9.77 -8.29 -4.90
N ILE A 86 10.37 -9.41 -5.34
CA ILE A 86 10.43 -10.64 -4.55
C ILE A 86 11.26 -10.43 -3.28
N ILE A 87 12.40 -9.76 -3.36
CA ILE A 87 13.24 -9.51 -2.18
C ILE A 87 12.47 -8.64 -1.17
N GLY A 88 11.96 -7.48 -1.61
CA GLY A 88 11.26 -6.54 -0.73
C GLY A 88 9.91 -7.05 -0.22
N PHE A 89 8.94 -7.23 -1.13
CA PHE A 89 7.56 -7.60 -0.78
C PHE A 89 7.38 -9.10 -0.53
N GLY A 90 8.07 -9.92 -1.31
CA GLY A 90 7.98 -11.38 -1.19
C GLY A 90 8.65 -11.91 0.07
N PHE A 91 9.94 -11.60 0.27
CA PHE A 91 10.73 -12.18 1.35
C PHE A 91 10.64 -11.35 2.63
N PHE A 92 11.14 -10.11 2.61
CA PHE A 92 11.22 -9.30 3.83
C PHE A 92 9.84 -8.97 4.40
N TYR A 93 8.98 -8.35 3.59
CA TYR A 93 7.66 -7.92 4.04
C TYR A 93 6.80 -9.12 4.45
N SER A 94 6.67 -10.15 3.60
CA SER A 94 5.75 -11.26 3.91
C SER A 94 6.20 -12.05 5.14
N ILE A 95 7.50 -12.30 5.34
CA ILE A 95 7.98 -13.02 6.53
C ILE A 95 7.71 -12.20 7.79
N LEU A 96 8.11 -10.93 7.83
CA LEU A 96 7.90 -10.06 8.99
C LEU A 96 6.41 -9.88 9.30
N PHE A 97 5.60 -9.66 8.26
CA PHE A 97 4.17 -9.48 8.38
C PHE A 97 3.47 -10.75 8.88
N LEU A 98 3.77 -11.92 8.29
CA LEU A 98 3.17 -13.18 8.73
C LEU A 98 3.61 -13.56 10.15
N TYR A 99 4.86 -13.27 10.52
CA TYR A 99 5.35 -13.47 11.88
C TYR A 99 4.61 -12.55 12.87
N ALA A 100 4.52 -11.26 12.60
CA ALA A 100 3.78 -10.32 13.45
C ALA A 100 2.30 -10.69 13.56
N ARG A 101 1.71 -11.20 12.47
CA ARG A 101 0.31 -11.62 12.43
C ARG A 101 0.07 -12.94 13.17
N SER A 102 1.03 -13.87 13.19
CA SER A 102 0.87 -15.16 13.89
C SER A 102 0.86 -15.01 15.42
N ILE A 103 1.54 -13.99 15.95
CA ILE A 103 1.53 -13.65 17.38
C ILE A 103 0.33 -12.77 17.78
N ALA A 104 -0.41 -12.21 16.82
CA ALA A 104 -1.56 -11.34 17.04
C ALA A 104 -2.86 -12.16 17.21
N THR A 105 -3.12 -12.61 18.44
CA THR A 105 -4.25 -13.52 18.74
C THR A 105 -5.62 -12.85 18.91
N SER A 106 -5.69 -11.51 18.96
CA SER A 106 -6.95 -10.76 19.11
C SER A 106 -7.19 -9.84 17.91
N SER A 107 -8.46 -9.53 17.64
CA SER A 107 -8.85 -8.60 16.56
C SER A 107 -8.17 -7.24 16.69
N SER A 108 -8.02 -6.71 17.92
CA SER A 108 -7.33 -5.45 18.16
C SER A 108 -5.84 -5.50 17.79
N LYS A 109 -5.14 -6.60 18.14
CA LYS A 109 -3.73 -6.79 17.79
C LYS A 109 -3.53 -6.94 16.28
N LEU A 110 -4.46 -7.61 15.59
CA LEU A 110 -4.43 -7.72 14.13
C LEU A 110 -4.51 -6.34 13.45
N VAL A 111 -5.42 -5.48 13.92
CA VAL A 111 -5.55 -4.10 13.41
C VAL A 111 -4.26 -3.31 13.64
N ILE A 112 -3.60 -3.47 14.79
CA ILE A 112 -2.32 -2.81 15.07
C ILE A 112 -1.22 -3.26 14.08
N VAL A 113 -1.12 -4.56 13.82
CA VAL A 113 -0.13 -5.11 12.87
C VAL A 113 -0.39 -4.59 11.46
N ASP A 114 -1.64 -4.60 11.00
CA ASP A 114 -2.01 -4.11 9.68
C ASP A 114 -1.80 -2.58 9.56
N ALA A 115 -2.16 -1.80 10.58
CA ALA A 115 -1.98 -0.34 10.57
C ALA A 115 -0.50 0.08 10.58
N SER A 116 0.37 -0.70 11.23
CA SER A 116 1.81 -0.43 11.29
C SER A 116 2.48 -0.44 9.91
N GLN A 117 1.85 -1.03 8.89
CA GLN A 117 2.33 -0.96 7.49
C GLN A 117 2.41 0.48 6.98
N SER A 118 1.50 1.36 7.40
CA SER A 118 1.56 2.79 7.01
C SER A 118 2.82 3.50 7.50
N GLY A 119 3.56 2.92 8.44
CA GLY A 119 4.88 3.40 8.85
C GLY A 119 5.95 3.34 7.75
N GLU A 120 5.75 2.53 6.70
CA GLU A 120 6.69 2.43 5.57
C GLU A 120 6.93 3.78 4.88
N VAL A 121 5.92 4.67 4.86
CA VAL A 121 5.99 5.98 4.22
C VAL A 121 7.13 6.83 4.79
N PHE A 122 7.39 6.73 6.10
CA PHE A 122 8.50 7.44 6.75
C PHE A 122 9.86 6.91 6.27
N PHE A 123 10.03 5.59 6.20
CA PHE A 123 11.26 4.97 5.75
C PHE A 123 11.50 5.19 4.24
N ALA A 124 10.45 5.12 3.43
CA ALA A 124 10.50 5.39 2.01
C ALA A 124 10.97 6.83 1.73
N LEU A 125 10.49 7.81 2.49
CA LEU A 125 10.92 9.20 2.36
C LEU A 125 12.41 9.38 2.71
N ILE A 126 12.88 8.76 3.80
CA ILE A 126 14.31 8.81 4.16
C ILE A 126 15.16 8.15 3.07
N ALA A 127 14.74 6.98 2.58
CA ALA A 127 15.43 6.30 1.49
C ALA A 127 15.46 7.17 0.22
N GLU A 128 14.36 7.85 -0.11
CA GLU A 128 14.29 8.78 -1.24
C GLU A 128 15.28 9.95 -1.06
N MET A 129 15.39 10.52 0.14
CA MET A 129 16.36 11.58 0.43
C MET A 129 17.82 11.10 0.30
N ILE A 130 18.12 9.87 0.76
CA ILE A 130 19.48 9.32 0.75
C ILE A 130 19.90 8.85 -0.65
N PHE A 131 19.03 8.11 -1.34
CA PHE A 131 19.37 7.42 -2.60
C PHE A 131 19.03 8.23 -3.85
N LEU A 132 17.98 9.07 -3.80
CA LEU A 132 17.52 9.86 -4.94
C LEU A 132 17.86 11.35 -4.80
N SER A 133 18.58 11.73 -3.75
CA SER A 133 18.97 13.12 -3.44
C SER A 133 17.78 14.08 -3.47
N ALA A 134 16.61 13.60 -3.03
CA ALA A 134 15.39 14.37 -3.04
C ALA A 134 15.45 15.54 -2.05
N LEU A 135 14.71 16.61 -2.36
CA LEU A 135 14.58 17.76 -1.47
C LEU A 135 13.92 17.36 -0.16
N ALA A 136 14.36 17.99 0.93
CA ALA A 136 13.74 17.78 2.23
C ALA A 136 12.23 18.10 2.18
N PRO A 137 11.39 17.31 2.87
CA PRO A 137 9.96 17.55 2.92
C PRO A 137 9.64 18.94 3.49
N SER A 138 8.58 19.56 2.98
CA SER A 138 8.11 20.85 3.50
C SER A 138 7.63 20.72 4.96
N VAL A 139 7.52 21.86 5.65
CA VAL A 139 7.01 21.93 7.03
C VAL A 139 5.61 21.30 7.16
N THR A 140 4.75 21.48 6.16
CA THR A 140 3.41 20.86 6.12
C THR A 140 3.48 19.34 6.01
N SER A 141 4.40 18.82 5.19
CA SER A 141 4.61 17.38 5.05
C SER A 141 5.20 16.77 6.33
N LEU A 142 6.14 17.47 6.98
CA LEU A 142 6.68 17.08 8.28
C LEU A 142 5.60 17.01 9.36
N PHE A 143 4.68 17.99 9.39
CA PHE A 143 3.54 17.96 10.31
C PHE A 143 2.63 16.76 10.04
N GLY A 144 2.35 16.44 8.77
CA GLY A 144 1.59 15.25 8.38
C GLY A 144 2.26 13.95 8.83
N ILE A 145 3.57 13.82 8.62
CA ILE A 145 4.37 12.65 9.06
C ILE A 145 4.36 12.54 10.59
N PHE A 146 4.51 13.65 11.30
CA PHE A 146 4.41 13.64 12.76
C PHE A 146 3.05 13.14 13.22
N LEU A 147 1.96 13.63 12.61
CA LEU A 147 0.60 13.24 12.96
C LEU A 147 0.33 11.75 12.67
N THR A 148 0.85 11.20 11.57
CA THR A 148 0.71 9.76 11.26
C THR A 148 1.50 8.89 12.24
N ILE A 149 2.76 9.24 12.53
CA ILE A 149 3.59 8.50 13.50
C ILE A 149 2.97 8.58 14.89
N PHE A 150 2.53 9.76 15.31
CA PHE A 150 1.89 9.94 16.60
C PHE A 150 0.59 9.12 16.71
N GLY A 151 -0.24 9.13 15.67
CA GLY A 151 -1.44 8.30 15.59
C GLY A 151 -1.13 6.80 15.70
N LEU A 152 -0.09 6.31 15.02
CA LEU A 152 0.36 4.92 15.12
C LEU A 152 0.84 4.57 16.54
N ILE A 153 1.61 5.45 17.19
CA ILE A 153 2.07 5.24 18.57
C ILE A 153 0.87 5.16 19.53
N LEU A 154 -0.11 6.06 19.39
CA LEU A 154 -1.33 6.01 20.20
C LEU A 154 -2.10 4.71 19.95
N LEU A 155 -2.26 4.29 18.69
CA LEU A 155 -2.93 3.04 18.34
C LEU A 155 -2.26 1.83 18.99
N VAL A 156 -0.92 1.76 18.95
CA VAL A 156 -0.15 0.68 19.60
C VAL A 156 -0.31 0.71 21.12
N LYS A 157 -0.32 1.91 21.71
CA LYS A 157 -0.41 2.08 23.17
C LYS A 157 -1.81 1.76 23.73
N PHE A 158 -2.86 2.16 23.03
CA PHE A 158 -4.26 2.00 23.45
C PHE A 158 -4.94 0.76 22.90
N GLY A 159 -4.41 0.13 21.85
CA GLY A 159 -4.93 -1.12 21.30
C GLY A 159 -4.46 -2.39 22.02
N LYS A 160 -3.87 -2.27 23.21
CA LYS A 160 -3.47 -3.39 24.08
C LYS A 160 -4.67 -4.12 24.69
#